data_AF-A0A094KSW5-F1
#
_entry.id   AF-A0A094KSW5-F1
#
_cell.length_a   1.000
_cell.length_b   1.000
_cell.length_c   1.000
_cell.angle_alpha   90.00
_cell.angle_beta   90.00
_cell.angle_gamma   90.00
#
_symmetry.space_group_name_H-M   'P 1'
#
loop_
_entity.id
_entity.type
_entity.pdbx_description
1 polymer ?
#
loop_
_entity_poly.entity_id
_entity_poly.type
_entity_poly.pdbx_seq_one_letter_code
_entity_poly.pdbx_strand_id
1 'polypeptide(L)'
;SSATLPVTFRCAEEKNFIDKRITRFVLPVGATINMDGTALYEAVAAVFIAQLNDLELDIGQIVTISVTATAASIGAAGVPQAGLVTMVIVLSAVGLPAEDVTLIIAVDWLL
;
A
#
# COMPACT_ATOMS: atom_id res chain seq x y z
N SER A 1 -4.89 5.09 -8.83
CA SER A 1 -4.29 4.38 -9.98
C SER A 1 -5.25 4.10 -11.14
N SER A 2 -6.49 3.66 -10.91
CA SER A 2 -7.38 3.26 -12.02
C SER A 2 -7.70 4.36 -13.04
N ALA A 3 -7.77 5.63 -12.61
CA ALA A 3 -8.04 6.76 -13.50
C ALA A 3 -6.93 7.02 -14.54
N THR A 4 -5.68 6.65 -14.25
CA THR A 4 -4.54 6.86 -15.16
C THR A 4 -4.33 5.70 -16.13
N LEU A 5 -5.07 4.59 -15.96
CA LEU A 5 -4.93 3.36 -16.75
C LEU A 5 -5.01 3.57 -18.27
N PRO A 6 -5.93 4.40 -18.83
CA PRO A 6 -5.96 4.65 -20.28
C PRO A 6 -4.69 5.32 -20.82
N VAL A 7 -4.05 6.19 -20.02
CA VAL A 7 -2.79 6.84 -20.40
C VAL A 7 -1.65 5.83 -20.36
N THR A 8 -1.62 4.94 -19.37
CA THR A 8 -0.64 3.85 -19.27
C THR A 8 -0.74 2.89 -20.45
N PHE A 9 -1.95 2.52 -20.87
CA PHE A 9 -2.17 1.73 -22.10
C PHE A 9 -1.52 2.37 -23.32
N ARG A 10 -1.79 3.66 -23.55
CA ARG A 10 -1.22 4.40 -24.68
C ARG A 10 0.30 4.41 -24.65
N CYS A 11 0.90 4.69 -23.48
CA CYS A 11 2.36 4.69 -23.35
C CYS A 11 2.98 3.30 -23.57
N ALA A 12 2.38 2.25 -23.02
CA ALA A 12 2.89 0.88 -23.16
C ALA A 12 2.79 0.37 -24.62
N GLU A 13 1.67 0.63 -25.29
CA GLU A 13 1.41 0.13 -26.64
C GLU A 13 2.07 1.00 -27.73
N GLU A 14 2.06 2.33 -27.60
CA GLU A 14 2.53 3.24 -28.66
C GLU A 14 3.99 3.70 -28.50
N LYS A 15 4.50 3.83 -27.25
CA LYS A 15 5.89 4.27 -27.02
C LYS A 15 6.85 3.10 -26.81
N ASN A 16 6.39 2.07 -26.11
CA ASN A 16 7.20 0.90 -25.76
C ASN A 16 6.90 -0.33 -26.65
N PHE A 17 5.94 -0.21 -27.58
CA PHE A 17 5.59 -1.24 -28.58
C PHE A 17 5.27 -2.63 -27.97
N ILE A 18 4.67 -2.65 -26.78
CA ILE A 18 4.26 -3.90 -26.12
C ILE A 18 3.00 -4.45 -26.78
N ASP A 19 2.91 -5.78 -26.93
CA ASP A 19 1.77 -6.46 -27.52
C ASP A 19 0.46 -6.21 -26.75
N LYS A 20 -0.59 -5.81 -27.48
CA LYS A 20 -1.91 -5.50 -26.92
C LYS A 20 -2.54 -6.65 -26.15
N ARG A 21 -2.21 -7.90 -26.49
CA ARG A 21 -2.70 -9.09 -25.78
C ARG A 21 -2.17 -9.16 -24.36
N ILE A 22 -0.95 -8.68 -24.14
CA ILE A 22 -0.30 -8.66 -22.82
C ILE A 22 -0.81 -7.45 -22.02
N THR A 23 -0.77 -6.25 -22.60
CA THR A 23 -1.16 -5.01 -21.90
C THR A 23 -2.61 -5.06 -21.41
N ARG A 24 -3.53 -5.59 -22.22
CA ARG A 24 -4.97 -5.65 -21.90
C ARG A 24 -5.32 -6.64 -20.79
N PHE A 25 -4.41 -7.55 -20.44
CA PHE A 25 -4.57 -8.43 -19.30
C PHE A 25 -3.80 -7.90 -18.07
N VAL A 26 -2.52 -7.59 -18.25
CA VAL A 26 -1.62 -7.27 -17.12
C VAL A 26 -1.93 -5.90 -16.52
N LEU A 27 -2.18 -4.87 -17.32
CA LEU A 27 -2.36 -3.50 -16.79
C LEU A 27 -3.63 -3.34 -15.94
N PRO A 28 -4.81 -3.87 -16.33
CA PRO A 28 -6.01 -3.78 -15.49
C PRO A 28 -5.86 -4.57 -14.18
N VAL A 29 -5.26 -5.77 -14.24
CA VAL A 29 -5.03 -6.61 -13.06
C VAL A 29 -4.00 -5.95 -12.12
N GLY A 30 -2.93 -5.40 -12.68
CA GLY A 30 -1.90 -4.69 -11.91
C GLY A 30 -2.44 -3.41 -11.27
N ALA A 31 -3.37 -2.69 -11.92
CA ALA A 31 -3.94 -1.47 -11.36
C ALA A 31 -4.73 -1.68 -10.06
N THR A 32 -5.18 -2.92 -9.79
CA THR A 32 -5.88 -3.28 -8.55
C THR A 32 -4.96 -4.03 -7.58
N ILE A 33 -4.18 -5.01 -8.05
CA ILE A 33 -3.43 -5.90 -7.15
C ILE A 33 -2.06 -5.32 -6.80
N ASN A 34 -1.42 -4.56 -7.70
CA ASN A 34 -0.05 -4.08 -7.52
C ASN A 34 -0.01 -2.74 -6.77
N MET A 35 -0.33 -2.81 -5.48
CA MET A 35 -0.35 -1.65 -4.57
C MET A 35 0.94 -1.51 -3.77
N ASP A 36 2.09 -1.57 -4.44
CA ASP A 36 3.42 -1.48 -3.80
C ASP A 36 3.58 -0.18 -2.98
N GLY A 37 3.04 0.93 -3.49
CA GLY A 37 3.04 2.20 -2.78
C GLY A 37 2.29 2.13 -1.44
N THR A 38 1.15 1.44 -1.40
CA THR A 38 0.37 1.22 -0.18
C THR A 38 1.12 0.32 0.79
N ALA A 39 1.71 -0.78 0.31
CA ALA A 39 2.50 -1.67 1.17
C ALA A 39 3.73 -0.95 1.78
N LEU A 40 4.42 -0.12 0.99
CA LEU A 40 5.55 0.67 1.46
C LEU A 40 5.10 1.72 2.48
N TYR A 41 4.02 2.44 2.20
CA TYR A 41 3.43 3.41 3.11
C TYR A 41 3.09 2.77 4.45
N GLU A 42 2.38 1.63 4.45
CA GLU A 42 1.98 0.92 5.68
C GLU A 42 3.18 0.43 6.49
N ALA A 43 4.20 -0.11 5.83
CA ALA A 43 5.41 -0.57 6.51
C ALA A 43 6.18 0.58 7.17
N VAL A 44 6.37 1.69 6.44
CA VAL A 44 7.07 2.87 6.96
C VAL A 44 6.28 3.53 8.09
N ALA A 45 4.97 3.64 7.93
CA ALA A 45 4.04 4.15 8.94
C ALA A 45 4.08 3.34 10.24
N ALA A 46 4.13 2.00 10.15
CA ALA A 46 4.16 1.12 11.32
C ALA A 46 5.48 1.25 12.08
N VAL A 47 6.60 1.31 11.34
CA VAL A 47 7.93 1.54 11.93
C VAL A 47 8.01 2.93 12.57
N PHE A 48 7.44 3.94 11.92
CA PHE A 48 7.39 5.30 12.46
C PHE A 48 6.62 5.37 13.78
N ILE A 49 5.44 4.74 13.87
CA ILE A 49 4.64 4.70 15.12
C ILE A 49 5.39 3.95 16.22
N ALA A 50 6.08 2.84 15.90
CA ALA A 50 6.90 2.14 16.87
C ALA A 50 8.02 3.04 17.42
N GLN A 51 8.73 3.74 16.54
CA GLN A 51 9.79 4.68 16.92
C GLN A 51 9.27 5.88 17.72
N LEU A 52 8.07 6.38 17.40
CA LEU A 52 7.44 7.50 18.09
C LEU A 52 7.08 7.15 19.54
N ASN A 53 6.76 5.88 19.81
CA ASN A 53 6.40 5.37 21.14
C ASN A 53 7.58 4.74 21.90
N ASP A 54 8.83 4.93 21.43
CA ASP A 54 10.02 4.30 21.99
C ASP A 54 9.91 2.76 22.10
N LEU A 55 9.17 2.12 21.17
CA LEU A 55 9.00 0.68 21.09
C LEU A 55 10.02 0.07 20.13
N GLU A 56 10.87 -0.81 20.66
CA GLU A 56 11.77 -1.60 19.82
C GLU A 56 11.00 -2.72 19.09
N LEU A 57 11.21 -2.81 17.78
CA LEU A 57 10.66 -3.88 16.96
C LEU A 57 11.66 -5.03 16.87
N ASP A 58 11.22 -6.23 17.24
CA ASP A 58 11.93 -7.47 16.94
C ASP A 58 11.86 -7.80 15.45
N ILE A 59 12.81 -8.59 14.97
CA ILE A 59 12.83 -9.19 13.62
C ILE A 59 11.51 -9.90 13.32
N GLY A 60 10.90 -10.60 14.29
CA GLY A 60 9.59 -11.23 14.11
C GLY A 60 8.48 -10.22 13.79
N GLN A 61 8.48 -9.06 14.44
CA GLN A 61 7.52 -7.99 14.17
C GLN A 61 7.77 -7.32 12.82
N ILE A 62 9.03 -7.11 12.44
CA ILE A 62 9.38 -6.57 11.11
C ILE A 62 8.89 -7.49 9.99
N VAL A 63 9.11 -8.80 10.12
CA VAL A 63 8.61 -9.79 9.14
C VAL A 63 7.08 -9.78 9.12
N THR A 64 6.44 -9.71 10.29
CA THR A 64 4.98 -9.64 10.39
C THR A 64 4.43 -8.40 9.68
N ILE A 65 4.98 -7.20 9.94
CA ILE A 65 4.62 -5.96 9.25
C ILE A 65 4.75 -6.10 7.73
N SER A 66 5.88 -6.65 7.25
CA SER A 66 6.12 -6.80 5.82
C SER A 66 5.08 -7.70 5.14
N VAL A 67 4.77 -8.85 5.74
CA VAL A 67 3.79 -9.80 5.21
C VAL A 67 2.37 -9.23 5.29
N THR A 68 1.99 -8.64 6.42
CA THR A 68 0.64 -8.10 6.61
C THR A 68 0.38 -6.88 5.73
N ALA A 69 1.33 -5.96 5.59
CA ALA A 69 1.22 -4.81 4.69
C ALA A 69 1.10 -5.25 3.23
N THR A 70 1.89 -6.24 2.81
CA THR A 70 1.79 -6.78 1.45
C THR A 70 0.42 -7.41 1.21
N ALA A 71 -0.07 -8.23 2.14
CA ALA A 71 -1.38 -8.86 2.04
C ALA A 71 -2.54 -7.84 2.06
N ALA A 72 -2.45 -6.82 2.93
CA ALA A 72 -3.46 -5.78 3.06
C ALA A 72 -3.53 -4.87 1.83
N SER A 73 -2.38 -4.55 1.21
CA SER A 73 -2.30 -3.71 0.02
C SER A 73 -3.08 -4.29 -1.17
N ILE A 74 -3.11 -5.61 -1.34
CA ILE A 74 -3.89 -6.28 -2.39
C ILE A 74 -5.40 -6.08 -2.19
N GLY A 75 -5.85 -5.99 -0.94
CA GLY A 75 -7.25 -5.82 -0.56
C GLY A 75 -7.78 -4.39 -0.65
N ALA A 76 -6.91 -3.39 -0.75
CA ALA A 76 -7.28 -1.97 -0.65
C ALA A 76 -7.93 -1.39 -1.92
N ALA A 77 -7.85 -2.09 -3.06
CA ALA A 77 -8.22 -1.57 -4.38
C ALA A 77 -9.68 -1.18 -4.60
N GLY A 78 -10.59 -1.61 -3.73
CA GLY A 78 -12.03 -1.46 -3.93
C GLY A 78 -12.72 -0.42 -3.04
N VAL A 79 -12.06 0.12 -2.01
CA VAL A 79 -12.74 0.89 -0.96
C VAL A 79 -12.12 2.28 -0.81
N PRO A 80 -12.90 3.38 -0.99
CA PRO A 80 -12.47 4.73 -0.62
C PRO A 80 -12.06 4.75 0.86
N GLN A 81 -10.94 5.40 1.22
CA GLN A 81 -10.37 5.38 2.58
C GLN A 81 -9.90 4.00 3.10
N ALA A 82 -9.67 3.00 2.22
CA ALA A 82 -9.12 1.71 2.62
C ALA A 82 -7.79 1.83 3.40
N GLY A 83 -6.94 2.81 3.06
CA GLY A 83 -5.61 2.96 3.64
C GLY A 83 -5.61 3.09 5.17
N LEU A 84 -6.65 3.71 5.74
CA LEU A 84 -6.77 3.87 7.19
C LEU A 84 -7.11 2.52 7.87
N VAL A 85 -8.01 1.76 7.26
CA VAL A 85 -8.43 0.43 7.76
C VAL A 85 -7.27 -0.56 7.66
N THR A 86 -6.57 -0.58 6.53
CA THR A 86 -5.42 -1.46 6.32
C THR A 86 -4.27 -1.11 7.25
N MET A 87 -4.03 0.18 7.51
CA MET A 87 -3.05 0.63 8.49
C MET A 87 -3.36 0.11 9.91
N VAL A 88 -4.61 0.20 10.35
CA VAL A 88 -5.02 -0.34 11.66
C VAL A 88 -4.82 -1.86 11.74
N ILE A 89 -5.05 -2.59 10.64
CA ILE A 89 -4.78 -4.04 10.57
C ILE A 89 -3.28 -4.32 10.78
N VAL A 90 -2.39 -3.58 10.11
CA VAL A 90 -0.94 -3.76 10.24
C VAL A 90 -0.47 -3.44 11.66
N LEU A 91 -0.91 -2.34 12.25
CA LEU A 91 -0.57 -1.98 13.64
C LEU A 91 -1.07 -3.01 14.64
N SER A 92 -2.32 -3.47 14.49
CA SER A 92 -2.92 -4.48 15.36
C SER A 92 -2.20 -5.82 15.28
N ALA A 93 -1.68 -6.19 14.11
CA ALA A 93 -0.96 -7.45 13.92
C ALA A 93 0.36 -7.54 14.72
N VAL A 94 0.97 -6.39 15.03
CA VAL A 94 2.19 -6.32 15.85
C VAL A 94 1.99 -5.72 17.24
N GLY A 95 0.73 -5.41 17.61
CA GLY A 95 0.37 -4.90 18.92
C GLY A 95 0.74 -3.43 19.17
N LEU A 96 0.85 -2.63 18.10
CA LEU A 96 1.14 -1.19 18.21
C LEU A 96 -0.14 -0.38 18.48
N PRO A 97 -0.05 0.75 19.19
CA PRO A 97 -1.19 1.62 19.47
C PRO A 97 -1.77 2.22 18.18
N ALA A 98 -3.04 1.91 17.90
CA ALA A 98 -3.72 2.37 16.69
C ALA A 98 -4.20 3.84 16.76
N GLU A 99 -4.18 4.44 17.96
CA GLU A 99 -4.57 5.83 18.20
C GLU A 99 -3.64 6.85 17.52
N ASP A 100 -2.36 6.48 17.33
CA ASP A 100 -1.35 7.30 16.67
C ASP A 100 -1.52 7.37 15.15
N VAL A 101 -2.43 6.57 14.56
CA VAL A 101 -2.76 6.64 13.13
C VAL A 101 -3.27 8.04 12.74
N THR A 102 -3.82 8.80 13.70
CA THR A 102 -4.28 10.18 13.51
C THR A 102 -3.19 11.13 13.04
N LEU A 103 -1.94 10.93 13.48
CA LEU A 103 -0.79 11.72 13.03
C LEU A 103 -0.50 11.49 11.55
N ILE A 104 -0.72 10.26 11.07
CA ILE A 104 -0.50 9.87 9.68
C ILE A 104 -1.62 10.43 8.80
N ILE A 105 -2.88 10.34 9.25
CA ILE A 105 -4.04 10.91 8.54
C ILE A 105 -3.86 12.41 8.28
N ALA A 106 -3.26 13.14 9.22
CA ALA A 106 -3.03 14.57 9.08
C ALA A 106 -2.13 14.93 7.88
N VAL A 107 -1.24 14.02 7.48
CA VAL A 107 -0.31 14.19 6.35
C VAL A 107 -0.68 13.35 5.13
N ASP A 108 -1.67 12.46 5.23
CA ASP A 108 -2.07 11.51 4.19
C ASP A 108 -2.48 12.16 2.87
N TRP A 109 -3.01 13.40 2.91
CA TRP A 109 -3.39 14.14 1.70
C TRP A 109 -2.19 14.56 0.84
N LEU A 110 -0.99 14.61 1.43
CA LEU A 110 0.25 15.02 0.77
C LEU A 110 0.97 13.84 0.10
N LEU A 111 0.70 12.63 0.57
CA LEU A 111 1.36 11.38 0.16
C LEU A 111 0.54 10.65 -0.92
#